data_AF-A0A6S6QXF9-F1
#
_entry.id   AF-A0A6S6QXF9-F1
#
_cell.length_a   1.000
_cell.length_b   1.000
_cell.length_c   1.000
_cell.angle_alpha   90.00
_cell.angle_beta   90.00
_cell.angle_gamma   90.00
#
_symmetry.space_group_name_H-M   'P 1'
#
loop_
_entity.id
_entity.type
_entity.pdbx_description
1 polymer ?
#
loop_
_entity_poly.entity_id
_entity_poly.type
_entity_poly.pdbx_seq_one_letter_code
_entity_poly.pdbx_strand_id
1 'polypeptide(L)'
;MEREEITLQLGDWMWNAALTGFINIIGKNNINFHNNTINFHVRHLENFEEKYFEYFINTYENTLPWYRIVSYKDKIEYHRDNDFKAVDLKELKNINIFIKDTLKRYLTSNSFKAAFKLMGDMDYIQTLEKKLQKVKEPKDDKSFEQEKSKFIEEVKIQYKIIEDIICYCSHESGKRYIAGKNVIYGILKNGWNGVSFLYPQTKTLDIYEDYNTYFIKPVFEYLQFDQSKYKNECFTCGMPMKDFNNDMSFLNQFGFDIARKTSHVWNFYNDIAVCPICKLIYSCLPAGFTYVTGRGLYINANVNMEYNIKVNNQVKADILKGGENNYDTRKLYSVLVNALIKQTLEKEIFELADVQIVRYENESYKFNIVPESTLCVIKDCIIEIAGKEEKQGLLRAYYKEGKETISIYEQVLNHLFNNQNLFLLIHKLLYYKISTPNNCFFHTGHINNILNINIELIKRLGGLKDMNSNYRLRALQEGKKLREAYKDSNKLSGINYRLMNALKTGNKYMFMDLVLNCYMYVGKEVPSIIPEILQEESEVFYTIGYAFVTNLIDGDKDRNSNNNESNKENK
;
A
#
# COMPACT_ATOMS: atom_id res chain seq x y z
N MET A 1 -23.64 37.75 -16.10
CA MET A 1 -22.19 37.80 -16.31
C MET A 1 -21.71 36.38 -16.14
N GLU A 2 -21.34 35.69 -17.22
CA GLU A 2 -20.83 34.32 -17.12
C GLU A 2 -19.51 34.36 -16.33
N ARG A 3 -19.37 33.52 -15.30
CA ARG A 3 -18.08 33.39 -14.60
C ARG A 3 -17.12 32.65 -15.53
N GLU A 4 -16.06 33.32 -15.95
CA GLU A 4 -15.02 32.73 -16.81
C GLU A 4 -13.98 31.96 -15.99
N GLU A 5 -13.80 32.30 -14.72
CA GLU A 5 -12.83 31.67 -13.81
C GLU A 5 -13.48 31.12 -12.54
N ILE A 6 -12.92 30.02 -12.03
CA ILE A 6 -13.29 29.39 -10.78
C ILE A 6 -12.08 29.46 -9.83
N THR A 7 -12.33 29.91 -8.61
CA THR A 7 -11.34 29.96 -7.54
C THR A 7 -11.69 28.94 -6.45
N LEU A 8 -10.73 28.10 -6.07
CA LEU A 8 -10.88 27.08 -5.04
C LEU A 8 -9.76 27.23 -4.00
N GLN A 9 -10.10 27.06 -2.73
CA GLN A 9 -9.15 27.15 -1.61
C GLN A 9 -8.98 25.78 -0.95
N LEU A 10 -7.79 25.50 -0.41
CA LEU A 10 -7.52 24.34 0.45
C LEU A 10 -8.45 24.34 1.67
N GLY A 11 -8.76 23.14 2.13
CA GLY A 11 -9.63 22.86 3.27
C GLY A 11 -9.17 21.60 3.99
N ASP A 12 -10.11 20.68 4.26
CA ASP A 12 -9.80 19.40 4.88
C ASP A 12 -9.01 18.44 3.95
N TRP A 13 -8.51 17.34 4.51
CA TRP A 13 -7.69 16.37 3.80
C TRP A 13 -8.37 15.77 2.56
N MET A 14 -9.69 15.54 2.60
CA MET A 14 -10.43 14.90 1.53
C MET A 14 -10.62 15.89 0.40
N TRP A 15 -10.97 17.14 0.74
CA TRP A 15 -11.03 18.23 -0.22
C TRP A 15 -9.66 18.51 -0.86
N ASN A 16 -8.58 18.53 -0.07
CA ASN A 16 -7.22 18.74 -0.58
C ASN A 16 -6.79 17.59 -1.51
N ALA A 17 -7.16 16.36 -1.19
CA ALA A 17 -6.92 15.21 -2.07
C ALA A 17 -7.72 15.31 -3.37
N ALA A 18 -8.99 15.70 -3.29
CA ALA A 18 -9.85 15.94 -4.44
C ALA A 18 -9.32 17.06 -5.35
N LEU A 19 -8.88 18.19 -4.79
CA LEU A 19 -8.21 19.26 -5.52
C LEU A 19 -6.91 18.79 -6.18
N THR A 20 -6.10 18.03 -5.44
CA THR A 20 -4.86 17.43 -5.97
C THR A 20 -5.19 16.54 -7.18
N GLY A 21 -6.24 15.74 -7.07
CA GLY A 21 -6.72 14.89 -8.14
C GLY A 21 -7.22 15.66 -9.35
N PHE A 22 -8.01 16.71 -9.14
CA PHE A 22 -8.50 17.59 -10.20
C PHE A 22 -7.33 18.19 -10.99
N ILE A 23 -6.32 18.73 -10.30
CA ILE A 23 -5.14 19.32 -10.95
C ILE A 23 -4.31 18.28 -11.70
N ASN A 24 -4.20 17.06 -11.17
CA ASN A 24 -3.54 15.97 -11.88
C ASN A 24 -4.26 15.62 -13.20
N ILE A 25 -5.58 15.73 -13.24
CA ILE A 25 -6.40 15.46 -14.44
C ILE A 25 -6.29 16.60 -15.47
N ILE A 26 -6.46 17.86 -15.05
CA ILE A 26 -6.44 18.98 -16.00
C ILE A 26 -5.02 19.44 -16.36
N GLY A 27 -4.02 19.06 -15.58
CA GLY A 27 -2.62 19.45 -15.75
C GLY A 27 -2.27 20.76 -15.03
N LYS A 28 -1.11 20.75 -14.36
CA LYS A 28 -0.59 21.88 -13.56
C LYS A 28 -0.49 23.21 -14.34
N ASN A 29 -0.17 23.14 -15.64
CA ASN A 29 -0.01 24.33 -16.49
C ASN A 29 -1.32 25.10 -16.73
N ASN A 30 -2.47 24.48 -16.43
CA ASN A 30 -3.79 25.09 -16.56
C ASN A 30 -4.31 25.68 -15.24
N ILE A 31 -3.44 25.79 -14.23
CA ILE A 31 -3.76 26.32 -12.90
C ILE A 31 -2.86 27.50 -12.56
N ASN A 32 -3.48 28.58 -12.07
CA ASN A 32 -2.80 29.67 -11.40
C ASN A 32 -2.77 29.40 -9.88
N PHE A 33 -1.57 29.35 -9.30
CA PHE A 33 -1.36 29.07 -7.88
C PHE A 33 -1.14 30.36 -7.08
N HIS A 34 -1.88 30.52 -5.99
CA HIS A 34 -1.70 31.61 -5.03
C HIS A 34 -1.80 31.04 -3.61
N ASN A 35 -0.66 30.64 -3.02
CA ASN A 35 -0.57 30.00 -1.70
C ASN A 35 -1.51 28.79 -1.55
N ASN A 36 -2.62 28.98 -0.82
CA ASN A 36 -3.62 27.96 -0.52
C ASN A 36 -4.81 28.00 -1.49
N THR A 37 -4.72 28.80 -2.54
CA THR A 37 -5.78 29.03 -3.51
C THR A 37 -5.31 28.67 -4.92
N ILE A 38 -6.20 28.08 -5.70
CA ILE A 38 -6.02 27.82 -7.12
C ILE A 38 -7.11 28.55 -7.91
N ASN A 39 -6.75 29.04 -9.09
CA ASN A 39 -7.68 29.59 -10.07
C ASN A 39 -7.50 28.88 -11.42
N PHE A 40 -8.60 28.61 -12.10
CA PHE A 40 -8.60 28.08 -13.47
C PHE A 40 -9.80 28.60 -14.27
N HIS A 41 -9.60 28.63 -15.59
CA HIS A 41 -10.65 29.03 -16.54
C HIS A 41 -11.66 27.89 -16.80
N VAL A 42 -12.96 28.20 -16.87
CA VAL A 42 -14.05 27.22 -17.01
C VAL A 42 -13.89 26.32 -18.24
N ARG A 43 -13.34 26.84 -19.35
CA ARG A 43 -12.97 26.07 -20.56
C ARG A 43 -12.18 24.78 -20.28
N HIS A 44 -11.42 24.71 -19.18
CA HIS A 44 -10.67 23.51 -18.82
C HIS A 44 -11.59 22.32 -18.42
N LEU A 45 -12.88 22.59 -18.16
CA LEU A 45 -13.92 21.59 -17.92
C LEU A 45 -14.55 21.02 -19.21
N GLU A 46 -14.24 21.58 -20.39
CA GLU A 46 -14.70 21.01 -21.67
C GLU A 46 -14.07 19.63 -21.89
N ASN A 47 -14.89 18.65 -22.29
CA ASN A 47 -14.51 17.24 -22.46
C ASN A 47 -13.77 16.68 -21.23
N PHE A 48 -14.15 17.11 -20.03
CA PHE A 48 -13.46 16.71 -18.80
C PHE A 48 -13.61 15.23 -18.50
N GLU A 49 -14.69 14.57 -18.94
CA GLU A 49 -14.87 13.12 -18.87
C GLU A 49 -13.73 12.37 -19.59
N GLU A 50 -13.26 12.90 -20.72
CA GLU A 50 -12.16 12.32 -21.48
C GLU A 50 -10.85 12.42 -20.70
N LYS A 51 -10.53 13.64 -20.26
CA LYS A 51 -9.35 13.93 -19.44
C LYS A 51 -9.33 13.07 -18.18
N TYR A 52 -10.50 12.93 -17.55
CA TYR A 52 -10.69 12.16 -16.32
C TYR A 52 -10.29 10.69 -16.53
N PHE A 53 -10.90 9.99 -17.49
CA PHE A 53 -10.58 8.58 -17.72
C PHE A 53 -9.18 8.37 -18.32
N GLU A 54 -8.76 9.24 -19.24
CA GLU A 54 -7.42 9.21 -19.83
C GLU A 54 -6.34 9.29 -18.75
N TYR A 55 -6.48 10.21 -17.80
CA TYR A 55 -5.55 10.33 -16.68
C TYR A 55 -5.39 9.01 -15.91
N PHE A 56 -6.49 8.34 -15.55
CA PHE A 56 -6.40 7.07 -14.81
C PHE A 56 -5.84 5.93 -15.65
N ILE A 57 -6.24 5.85 -16.93
CA ILE A 57 -5.76 4.81 -17.85
C ILE A 57 -4.25 4.95 -18.03
N ASN A 58 -3.75 6.15 -18.29
CA ASN A 58 -2.32 6.40 -18.51
C ASN A 58 -1.51 6.27 -17.20
N THR A 59 -2.02 6.80 -16.09
CA THR A 59 -1.32 6.73 -14.79
C THR A 59 -1.13 5.29 -14.35
N TYR A 60 -2.17 4.46 -14.48
CA TYR A 60 -2.17 3.10 -13.95
C TYR A 60 -2.01 2.03 -15.03
N GLU A 61 -1.60 2.40 -16.25
CA GLU A 61 -1.58 1.55 -17.44
C GLU A 61 -1.00 0.16 -17.14
N ASN A 62 0.24 0.11 -16.64
CA ASN A 62 0.97 -1.11 -16.29
C ASN A 62 0.37 -1.94 -15.15
N THR A 63 -0.69 -1.48 -14.50
CA THR A 63 -1.42 -2.23 -13.45
C THR A 63 -2.70 -2.86 -13.98
N LEU A 64 -3.21 -2.38 -15.13
CA LEU A 64 -4.53 -2.73 -15.62
C LEU A 64 -4.53 -4.14 -16.25
N PRO A 65 -5.59 -4.92 -16.03
CA PRO A 65 -5.82 -6.17 -16.76
C PRO A 65 -5.74 -6.02 -18.28
N TRP A 66 -6.21 -4.89 -18.82
CA TRP A 66 -6.07 -4.53 -20.23
C TRP A 66 -4.60 -4.53 -20.69
N TYR A 67 -3.71 -3.85 -19.96
CA TYR A 67 -2.29 -3.77 -20.33
C TYR A 67 -1.60 -5.12 -20.33
N ARG A 68 -1.94 -6.00 -19.38
CA ARG A 68 -1.42 -7.38 -19.34
C ARG A 68 -1.74 -8.18 -20.60
N ILE A 69 -2.84 -7.87 -21.27
CA ILE A 69 -3.21 -8.51 -22.53
C ILE A 69 -2.38 -7.91 -23.67
N VAL A 70 -2.41 -6.59 -23.82
CA VAL A 70 -1.83 -5.92 -25.00
C VAL A 70 -0.29 -5.93 -24.99
N SER A 71 0.35 -5.87 -23.82
CA SER A 71 1.81 -5.93 -23.68
C SER A 71 2.39 -7.31 -24.01
N TYR A 72 1.57 -8.35 -24.09
CA TYR A 72 2.03 -9.68 -24.52
C TYR A 72 2.45 -9.70 -26.01
N LYS A 73 2.10 -8.66 -26.77
CA LYS A 73 2.54 -8.48 -28.16
C LYS A 73 4.06 -8.52 -28.28
N ASP A 74 4.78 -7.84 -27.40
CA ASP A 74 6.25 -7.79 -27.39
C ASP A 74 6.85 -9.19 -27.24
N LYS A 75 6.20 -10.06 -26.46
CA LYS A 75 6.62 -11.44 -26.26
C LYS A 75 6.38 -12.30 -27.52
N ILE A 76 5.29 -12.07 -28.24
CA ILE A 76 4.99 -12.74 -29.51
C ILE A 76 6.03 -12.31 -30.58
N GLU A 77 6.30 -11.01 -30.68
CA GLU A 77 7.29 -10.45 -31.61
C GLU A 77 8.69 -10.99 -31.30
N TYR A 78 9.10 -10.99 -30.02
CA TYR A 78 10.37 -11.60 -29.60
C TYR A 78 10.50 -13.06 -30.05
N HIS A 79 9.46 -13.88 -29.90
CA HIS A 79 9.51 -15.27 -30.35
C HIS A 79 9.57 -15.38 -31.88
N ARG A 80 8.85 -14.52 -32.61
CA ARG A 80 8.87 -14.49 -34.08
C ARG A 80 10.25 -14.10 -34.61
N ASP A 81 10.86 -13.06 -34.06
CA ASP A 81 12.16 -12.54 -34.47
C ASP A 81 13.31 -13.53 -34.20
N ASN A 82 13.12 -14.42 -33.21
CA ASN A 82 14.06 -15.49 -32.89
C ASN A 82 13.72 -16.84 -33.57
N ASP A 83 12.90 -16.84 -34.62
CA ASP A 83 12.41 -18.06 -35.31
C ASP A 83 11.83 -19.11 -34.36
N PHE A 84 11.20 -18.67 -33.26
CA PHE A 84 10.67 -19.51 -32.18
C PHE A 84 11.71 -20.38 -31.45
N LYS A 85 13.02 -20.16 -31.67
CA LYS A 85 14.10 -20.92 -31.01
C LYS A 85 14.08 -20.78 -29.49
N ALA A 86 13.63 -19.64 -28.99
CA ALA A 86 13.51 -19.33 -27.57
C ALA A 86 12.29 -20.01 -26.88
N VAL A 87 11.42 -20.68 -27.63
CA VAL A 87 10.29 -21.42 -27.06
C VAL A 87 10.77 -22.80 -26.61
N ASP A 88 11.08 -22.90 -25.32
CA ASP A 88 11.35 -24.15 -24.62
C ASP A 88 10.11 -24.64 -23.83
N LEU A 89 10.22 -25.75 -23.09
CA LEU A 89 9.11 -26.27 -22.29
C LEU A 89 8.66 -25.29 -21.20
N LYS A 90 9.58 -24.51 -20.62
CA LYS A 90 9.25 -23.51 -19.59
C LYS A 90 8.44 -22.38 -20.21
N GLU A 91 8.83 -21.90 -21.37
CA GLU A 91 8.14 -20.86 -22.12
C GLU A 91 6.78 -21.36 -22.62
N LEU A 92 6.68 -22.60 -23.10
CA LEU A 92 5.40 -23.24 -23.43
C LEU A 92 4.42 -23.21 -22.25
N LYS A 93 4.91 -23.54 -21.05
CA LYS A 93 4.11 -23.46 -19.82
C LYS A 93 3.69 -22.03 -19.51
N ASN A 94 4.57 -21.05 -19.70
CA ASN A 94 4.24 -19.62 -19.52
C ASN A 94 3.14 -19.17 -20.50
N ILE A 95 3.22 -19.56 -21.77
CA ILE A 95 2.20 -19.30 -22.79
C ILE A 95 0.86 -19.90 -22.36
N ASN A 96 0.85 -21.17 -21.92
CA ASN A 96 -0.36 -21.84 -21.44
C ASN A 96 -0.96 -21.18 -20.18
N ILE A 97 -0.11 -20.67 -19.28
CA ILE A 97 -0.53 -19.88 -18.12
C ILE A 97 -1.16 -18.57 -18.60
N PHE A 98 -0.54 -17.87 -19.54
CA PHE A 98 -1.09 -16.64 -20.12
C PHE A 98 -2.48 -16.86 -20.75
N ILE A 99 -2.61 -17.89 -21.60
CA ILE A 99 -3.89 -18.24 -22.25
C ILE A 99 -4.99 -18.49 -21.20
N LYS A 100 -4.70 -19.32 -20.19
CA LYS A 100 -5.71 -19.74 -19.21
C LYS A 100 -5.99 -18.65 -18.17
N ASP A 101 -4.94 -18.18 -17.50
CA ASP A 101 -5.05 -17.39 -16.27
C ASP A 101 -5.13 -15.89 -16.56
N THR A 102 -4.78 -15.45 -17.79
CA THR A 102 -4.91 -14.05 -18.23
C THR A 102 -6.03 -13.90 -19.25
N LEU A 103 -5.88 -14.43 -20.47
CA LEU A 103 -6.84 -14.19 -21.56
C LEU A 103 -8.23 -14.74 -21.23
N LYS A 104 -8.37 -16.05 -21.04
CA LYS A 104 -9.69 -16.64 -20.76
C LYS A 104 -10.34 -16.05 -19.52
N ARG A 105 -9.56 -15.84 -18.46
CA ARG A 105 -10.04 -15.22 -17.22
C ARG A 105 -10.61 -13.82 -17.46
N TYR A 106 -9.90 -12.97 -18.19
CA TYR A 106 -10.33 -11.58 -18.40
C TYR A 106 -11.42 -11.46 -19.45
N LEU A 107 -11.33 -12.16 -20.57
CA LEU A 107 -12.35 -12.14 -21.63
C LEU A 107 -13.73 -12.61 -21.11
N THR A 108 -13.75 -13.49 -20.10
CA THR A 108 -14.99 -13.97 -19.47
C THR A 108 -15.46 -13.14 -18.28
N SER A 109 -14.66 -12.17 -17.82
CA SER A 109 -14.98 -11.31 -16.68
C SER A 109 -16.12 -10.33 -16.98
N ASN A 110 -16.86 -9.94 -15.94
CA ASN A 110 -18.01 -9.04 -16.09
C ASN A 110 -17.61 -7.66 -16.65
N SER A 111 -16.43 -7.14 -16.28
CA SER A 111 -15.95 -5.84 -16.75
C SER A 111 -15.68 -5.84 -18.25
N PHE A 112 -14.99 -6.87 -18.77
CA PHE A 112 -14.72 -7.03 -20.19
C PHE A 112 -15.99 -7.31 -20.99
N LYS A 113 -16.85 -8.21 -20.51
CA LYS A 113 -18.15 -8.48 -21.16
C LYS A 113 -19.00 -7.23 -21.29
N ALA A 114 -19.02 -6.36 -20.28
CA ALA A 114 -19.74 -5.09 -20.37
C ALA A 114 -19.14 -4.15 -21.42
N ALA A 115 -17.81 -4.08 -21.52
CA ALA A 115 -17.14 -3.29 -22.57
C ALA A 115 -17.42 -3.84 -23.97
N PHE A 116 -17.35 -5.17 -24.18
CA PHE A 116 -17.65 -5.78 -25.47
C PHE A 116 -19.11 -5.57 -25.92
N LYS A 117 -20.05 -5.57 -24.97
CA LYS A 117 -21.46 -5.23 -25.25
C LYS A 117 -21.60 -3.81 -25.77
N LEU A 118 -20.92 -2.85 -25.14
CA LEU A 118 -20.95 -1.45 -25.54
C LEU A 118 -20.37 -1.22 -26.94
N MET A 119 -19.33 -1.96 -27.30
CA MET A 119 -18.68 -1.85 -28.61
C MET A 119 -19.42 -2.61 -29.72
N GLY A 120 -20.34 -3.53 -29.37
CA GLY A 120 -21.10 -4.32 -30.34
C GLY A 120 -20.42 -5.62 -30.80
N ASP A 121 -19.26 -5.98 -30.23
CA ASP A 121 -18.42 -7.09 -30.74
C ASP A 121 -18.41 -8.33 -29.82
N MET A 122 -19.41 -8.47 -28.95
CA MET A 122 -19.43 -9.56 -27.96
C MET A 122 -19.31 -10.95 -28.61
N ASP A 123 -20.04 -11.19 -29.70
CA ASP A 123 -20.07 -12.50 -30.36
C ASP A 123 -18.73 -12.83 -31.05
N TYR A 124 -18.08 -11.82 -31.62
CA TYR A 124 -16.75 -11.97 -32.22
C TYR A 124 -15.72 -12.37 -31.18
N ILE A 125 -15.66 -11.66 -30.05
CA ILE A 125 -14.70 -11.95 -28.97
C ILE A 125 -14.98 -13.29 -28.30
N GLN A 126 -16.26 -13.65 -28.10
CA GLN A 126 -16.61 -14.99 -27.58
C GLN A 126 -16.15 -16.11 -28.51
N THR A 127 -16.18 -15.87 -29.83
CA THR A 127 -15.68 -16.82 -30.81
C THR A 127 -14.17 -17.01 -30.69
N LEU A 128 -13.41 -15.92 -30.52
CA LEU A 128 -11.96 -15.99 -30.30
C LEU A 128 -11.63 -16.69 -28.96
N GLU A 129 -12.35 -16.37 -27.89
CA GLU A 129 -12.16 -17.00 -26.57
C GLU A 129 -12.34 -18.53 -26.63
N LYS A 130 -13.38 -19.01 -27.33
CA LYS A 130 -13.62 -20.45 -27.51
C LYS A 130 -12.52 -21.14 -28.32
N LYS A 131 -11.88 -20.43 -29.25
CA LYS A 131 -10.76 -20.94 -30.06
C LYS A 131 -9.44 -20.99 -29.28
N LEU A 132 -9.29 -20.19 -28.22
CA LEU A 132 -8.11 -20.27 -27.35
C LEU A 132 -8.05 -21.63 -26.66
N GLN A 133 -6.93 -22.33 -26.80
CA GLN A 133 -6.70 -23.63 -26.19
C GLN A 133 -5.26 -23.73 -25.69
N LYS A 134 -5.07 -24.49 -24.61
CA LYS A 134 -3.72 -24.83 -24.16
C LYS A 134 -3.07 -25.77 -25.17
N VAL A 135 -1.82 -25.49 -25.50
CA VAL A 135 -0.96 -26.41 -26.24
C VAL A 135 -0.62 -27.58 -25.31
N LYS A 136 -0.63 -28.81 -25.82
CA LYS A 136 -0.39 -30.01 -25.00
C LYS A 136 1.02 -29.96 -24.38
N GLU A 137 1.09 -30.06 -23.05
CA GLU A 137 2.38 -30.02 -22.34
C GLU A 137 3.04 -31.42 -22.33
N PRO A 138 4.27 -31.57 -22.84
CA PRO A 138 5.03 -32.82 -22.72
C PRO A 138 5.53 -33.05 -21.28
N LYS A 139 5.94 -34.29 -20.98
CA LYS A 139 6.35 -34.70 -19.63
C LYS A 139 7.68 -34.07 -19.19
N ASP A 140 8.63 -33.99 -20.12
CA ASP A 140 9.99 -33.52 -19.89
C ASP A 140 10.57 -32.80 -21.12
N ASP A 141 11.73 -32.17 -20.95
CA ASP A 141 12.41 -31.41 -22.01
C ASP A 141 12.83 -32.31 -23.18
N LYS A 142 13.15 -33.58 -22.93
CA LYS A 142 13.52 -34.54 -23.99
C LYS A 142 12.33 -34.79 -24.93
N SER A 143 11.15 -35.00 -24.36
CA SER A 143 9.91 -35.19 -25.11
C SER A 143 9.51 -33.92 -25.87
N PHE A 144 9.79 -32.73 -25.31
CA PHE A 144 9.58 -31.46 -25.99
C PHE A 144 10.46 -31.33 -27.24
N GLU A 145 11.77 -31.59 -27.11
CA GLU A 145 12.70 -31.45 -28.24
C GLU A 145 12.43 -32.43 -29.39
N GLN A 146 11.92 -33.64 -29.09
CA GLN A 146 11.55 -34.63 -30.11
C GLN A 146 10.37 -34.17 -31.00
N GLU A 147 9.39 -33.46 -30.45
CA GLU A 147 8.19 -32.99 -31.15
C GLU A 147 8.15 -31.45 -31.27
N LYS A 148 9.30 -30.77 -31.15
CA LYS A 148 9.39 -29.31 -31.05
C LYS A 148 8.71 -28.57 -32.18
N SER A 149 8.91 -29.03 -33.42
CA SER A 149 8.28 -28.43 -34.61
C SER A 149 6.76 -28.42 -34.51
N LYS A 150 6.15 -29.52 -34.06
CA LYS A 150 4.71 -29.65 -33.86
C LYS A 150 4.20 -28.70 -32.77
N PHE A 151 4.88 -28.63 -31.62
CA PHE A 151 4.51 -27.69 -30.55
C PHE A 151 4.61 -26.24 -31.01
N ILE A 152 5.65 -25.89 -31.78
CA ILE A 152 5.80 -24.54 -32.35
C ILE A 152 4.66 -24.21 -33.31
N GLU A 153 4.21 -25.14 -34.16
CA GLU A 153 3.06 -24.90 -35.03
C GLU A 153 1.76 -24.70 -34.24
N GLU A 154 1.52 -25.48 -33.18
CA GLU A 154 0.39 -25.27 -32.27
C GLU A 154 0.47 -23.88 -31.57
N VAL A 155 1.66 -23.47 -31.13
CA VAL A 155 1.90 -22.13 -30.54
C VAL A 155 1.61 -21.03 -31.56
N LYS A 156 2.07 -21.17 -32.82
CA LYS A 156 1.79 -20.19 -33.89
C LYS A 156 0.29 -20.04 -34.15
N ILE A 157 -0.47 -21.13 -34.12
CA ILE A 157 -1.93 -21.08 -34.27
C ILE A 157 -2.55 -20.28 -33.12
N GLN A 158 -2.14 -20.54 -31.87
CA GLN A 158 -2.63 -19.78 -30.72
C GLN A 158 -2.21 -18.31 -30.80
N TYR A 159 -0.98 -18.01 -31.22
CA TYR A 159 -0.49 -16.64 -31.35
C TYR A 159 -1.31 -15.80 -32.32
N LYS A 160 -1.75 -16.36 -33.46
CA LYS A 160 -2.67 -15.64 -34.36
C LYS A 160 -3.96 -15.21 -33.67
N ILE A 161 -4.56 -16.10 -32.88
CA ILE A 161 -5.78 -15.79 -32.12
C ILE A 161 -5.49 -14.73 -31.05
N ILE A 162 -4.34 -14.83 -30.37
CA ILE A 162 -3.92 -13.86 -29.36
C ILE A 162 -3.69 -12.48 -30.00
N GLU A 163 -3.07 -12.42 -31.18
CA GLU A 163 -2.84 -11.18 -31.93
C GLU A 163 -4.16 -10.52 -32.35
N ASP A 164 -5.15 -11.29 -32.80
CA ASP A 164 -6.49 -10.76 -33.11
C ASP A 164 -7.13 -10.11 -31.87
N ILE A 165 -7.03 -10.78 -30.70
CA ILE A 165 -7.51 -10.27 -29.42
C ILE A 165 -6.75 -9.00 -29.02
N ILE A 166 -5.42 -9.00 -29.15
CA ILE A 166 -4.57 -7.85 -28.82
C ILE A 166 -4.91 -6.66 -29.72
N CYS A 167 -5.03 -6.88 -31.02
CA CYS A 167 -5.39 -5.85 -32.00
C CYS A 167 -6.71 -5.18 -31.63
N TYR A 168 -7.72 -6.00 -31.30
CA TYR A 168 -9.01 -5.52 -30.83
C TYR A 168 -8.90 -4.73 -29.53
N CYS A 169 -8.24 -5.28 -28.51
CA CYS A 169 -8.07 -4.59 -27.23
C CYS A 169 -7.28 -3.29 -27.36
N SER A 170 -6.34 -3.22 -28.31
CA SER A 170 -5.47 -2.05 -28.52
C SER A 170 -6.12 -0.97 -29.38
N HIS A 171 -7.23 -1.27 -30.07
CA HIS A 171 -7.99 -0.29 -30.83
C HIS A 171 -8.49 0.84 -29.92
N GLU A 172 -8.71 2.05 -30.45
CA GLU A 172 -9.07 3.25 -29.69
C GLU A 172 -10.30 3.01 -28.78
N SER A 173 -11.37 2.45 -29.35
CA SER A 173 -12.58 2.04 -28.61
C SER A 173 -12.29 0.95 -27.56
N GLY A 174 -11.42 -0.01 -27.89
CA GLY A 174 -11.00 -1.09 -27.01
C GLY A 174 -10.29 -0.55 -25.77
N LYS A 175 -9.27 0.29 -25.95
CA LYS A 175 -8.57 0.98 -24.85
C LYS A 175 -9.57 1.82 -24.05
N ARG A 176 -10.38 2.65 -24.72
CA ARG A 176 -11.36 3.54 -24.08
C ARG A 176 -12.31 2.82 -23.12
N TYR A 177 -12.97 1.75 -23.55
CA TYR A 177 -14.00 1.08 -22.75
C TYR A 177 -13.46 -0.03 -21.86
N ILE A 178 -12.50 -0.83 -22.34
CA ILE A 178 -11.95 -1.94 -21.54
C ILE A 178 -11.10 -1.37 -20.41
N ALA A 179 -10.14 -0.48 -20.72
CA ALA A 179 -9.31 0.14 -19.71
C ALA A 179 -10.16 1.05 -18.80
N GLY A 180 -11.13 1.79 -19.36
CA GLY A 180 -12.14 2.55 -18.62
C GLY A 180 -12.88 1.71 -17.56
N LYS A 181 -13.42 0.55 -17.92
CA LYS A 181 -14.06 -0.36 -16.95
C LYS A 181 -13.06 -0.93 -15.94
N ASN A 182 -11.81 -1.16 -16.33
CA ASN A 182 -10.77 -1.65 -15.40
C ASN A 182 -10.45 -0.60 -14.32
N VAL A 183 -10.31 0.68 -14.70
CA VAL A 183 -10.02 1.76 -13.74
C VAL A 183 -11.19 2.01 -12.79
N ILE A 184 -12.44 1.87 -13.24
CA ILE A 184 -13.63 2.02 -12.39
C ILE A 184 -13.55 1.11 -11.16
N TYR A 185 -13.35 -0.19 -11.39
CA TYR A 185 -13.38 -1.18 -10.31
C TYR A 185 -12.05 -1.35 -9.58
N GLY A 186 -10.93 -0.99 -10.20
CA GLY A 186 -9.61 -1.07 -9.60
C GLY A 186 -9.27 0.15 -8.73
N ILE A 187 -9.71 1.34 -9.14
CA ILE A 187 -9.21 2.62 -8.62
C ILE A 187 -10.37 3.54 -8.20
N LEU A 188 -11.29 3.87 -9.12
CA LEU A 188 -12.28 4.94 -8.88
C LEU A 188 -13.22 4.64 -7.72
N LYS A 189 -13.71 3.39 -7.66
CA LYS A 189 -14.61 2.93 -6.60
C LYS A 189 -14.08 3.13 -5.18
N ASN A 190 -12.77 3.33 -5.04
CA ASN A 190 -12.12 3.49 -3.74
C ASN A 190 -12.31 4.91 -3.17
N GLY A 191 -12.56 5.92 -4.00
CA GLY A 191 -12.86 7.28 -3.53
C GLY A 191 -14.36 7.53 -3.34
N TRP A 192 -15.19 7.06 -4.26
CA TRP A 192 -16.63 7.26 -4.24
C TRP A 192 -17.39 6.12 -4.91
N ASN A 193 -18.68 5.97 -4.59
CA ASN A 193 -19.52 4.86 -5.05
C ASN A 193 -21.01 5.24 -5.07
N GLY A 194 -21.86 4.38 -5.63
CA GLY A 194 -23.32 4.48 -5.53
C GLY A 194 -23.99 5.52 -6.42
N VAL A 195 -23.23 6.24 -7.26
CA VAL A 195 -23.73 7.27 -8.19
C VAL A 195 -23.12 7.10 -9.58
N SER A 196 -23.69 7.75 -10.60
CA SER A 196 -23.24 7.68 -12.00
C SER A 196 -22.99 6.22 -12.45
N PHE A 197 -21.88 5.94 -13.13
CA PHE A 197 -21.54 4.60 -13.63
C PHE A 197 -21.27 3.56 -12.51
N LEU A 198 -21.19 3.99 -11.25
CA LEU A 198 -21.09 3.13 -10.06
C LEU A 198 -22.46 2.88 -9.41
N TYR A 199 -23.53 3.49 -9.92
CA TYR A 199 -24.88 3.15 -9.54
C TYR A 199 -25.31 1.85 -10.23
N PRO A 200 -25.63 0.76 -9.48
CA PRO A 200 -25.90 -0.55 -10.09
C PRO A 200 -27.08 -0.58 -11.07
N GLN A 201 -28.00 0.38 -10.96
CA GLN A 201 -29.20 0.49 -11.81
C GLN A 201 -29.09 1.66 -12.81
N THR A 202 -27.88 2.15 -13.10
CA THR A 202 -27.69 3.19 -14.12
C THR A 202 -28.26 2.74 -15.46
N LYS A 203 -28.99 3.65 -16.12
CA LYS A 203 -29.55 3.42 -17.47
C LYS A 203 -28.54 3.76 -18.55
N THR A 204 -27.58 4.63 -18.25
CA THR A 204 -26.55 5.07 -19.19
C THR A 204 -25.39 4.08 -19.14
N LEU A 205 -25.27 3.24 -20.17
CA LEU A 205 -24.25 2.20 -20.20
C LEU A 205 -22.86 2.75 -20.51
N ASP A 206 -22.79 3.83 -21.30
CA ASP A 206 -21.54 4.54 -21.58
C ASP A 206 -21.08 5.32 -20.34
N ILE A 207 -19.91 4.96 -19.84
CA ILE A 207 -19.34 5.50 -18.61
C ILE A 207 -18.91 6.96 -18.75
N TYR A 208 -18.57 7.40 -19.96
CA TYR A 208 -18.14 8.78 -20.24
C TYR A 208 -19.36 9.70 -20.28
N GLU A 209 -20.41 9.26 -20.99
CA GLU A 209 -21.68 9.98 -21.05
C GLU A 209 -22.36 10.08 -19.68
N ASP A 210 -22.36 8.98 -18.90
CA ASP A 210 -22.91 8.94 -17.55
C ASP A 210 -22.15 9.92 -16.63
N TYR A 211 -20.81 9.88 -16.63
CA TYR A 211 -20.00 10.80 -15.83
C TYR A 211 -20.21 12.27 -16.22
N ASN A 212 -20.23 12.57 -17.53
CA ASN A 212 -20.48 13.92 -18.03
C ASN A 212 -21.85 14.43 -17.59
N THR A 213 -22.89 13.61 -17.77
CA THR A 213 -24.26 14.00 -17.40
C THR A 213 -24.43 14.16 -15.89
N TYR A 214 -23.76 13.34 -15.08
CA TYR A 214 -23.92 13.38 -13.62
C TYR A 214 -23.07 14.45 -12.92
N PHE A 215 -21.82 14.68 -13.36
CA PHE A 215 -20.88 15.58 -12.67
C PHE A 215 -20.57 16.87 -13.42
N ILE A 216 -20.52 16.85 -14.76
CA ILE A 216 -20.01 17.99 -15.57
C ILE A 216 -21.14 18.92 -16.01
N LYS A 217 -22.19 18.40 -16.67
CA LYS A 217 -23.33 19.23 -17.12
C LYS A 217 -23.93 20.09 -16.00
N PRO A 218 -24.13 19.59 -14.76
CA PRO A 218 -24.65 20.40 -13.66
C PRO A 218 -23.78 21.61 -13.29
N VAL A 219 -22.46 21.54 -13.56
CA VAL A 219 -21.54 22.66 -13.32
C VAL A 219 -21.79 23.79 -14.32
N PHE A 220 -21.89 23.45 -15.61
CA PHE A 220 -22.18 24.44 -16.65
C PHE A 220 -23.56 25.09 -16.44
N GLU A 221 -24.57 24.29 -16.10
CA GLU A 221 -25.91 24.81 -15.74
C GLU A 221 -25.82 25.77 -14.55
N TYR A 222 -25.12 25.39 -13.48
CA TYR A 222 -24.95 26.21 -12.28
C TYR A 222 -24.24 27.56 -12.55
N LEU A 223 -23.28 27.58 -13.47
CA LEU A 223 -22.54 28.79 -13.83
C LEU A 223 -23.36 29.77 -14.69
N GLN A 224 -24.40 29.30 -15.38
CA GLN A 224 -25.28 30.12 -16.22
C GLN A 224 -26.37 30.86 -15.41
N PHE A 225 -26.77 30.33 -14.26
CA PHE A 225 -27.84 30.92 -13.44
C PHE A 225 -27.34 32.02 -12.50
N ASP A 226 -28.23 32.99 -12.23
CA ASP A 226 -28.01 34.03 -11.22
C ASP A 226 -28.09 33.44 -9.80
N GLN A 227 -26.90 33.21 -9.22
CA GLN A 227 -26.75 32.59 -7.90
C GLN A 227 -27.22 33.51 -6.75
N SER A 228 -27.43 34.80 -6.98
CA SER A 228 -27.84 35.74 -5.91
C SER A 228 -29.23 35.44 -5.34
N LYS A 229 -30.05 34.67 -6.07
CA LYS A 229 -31.40 34.27 -5.66
C LYS A 229 -31.43 33.03 -4.78
N TYR A 230 -30.29 32.37 -4.62
CA TYR A 230 -30.16 31.14 -3.85
C TYR A 230 -29.99 31.44 -2.36
N LYS A 231 -30.71 30.70 -1.52
CA LYS A 231 -30.76 30.92 -0.06
C LYS A 231 -29.84 29.99 0.73
N ASN A 232 -29.44 28.87 0.13
CA ASN A 232 -28.61 27.87 0.79
C ASN A 232 -27.14 28.09 0.42
N GLU A 233 -26.22 27.58 1.23
CA GLU A 233 -24.78 27.73 1.03
C GLU A 233 -24.10 26.37 0.95
N CYS A 234 -23.11 26.26 0.06
CA CYS A 234 -22.30 25.06 -0.08
C CYS A 234 -21.47 24.81 1.17
N PHE A 235 -21.56 23.60 1.74
CA PHE A 235 -20.82 23.20 2.94
C PHE A 235 -19.30 23.36 2.79
N THR A 236 -18.75 23.16 1.58
CA THR A 236 -17.30 23.18 1.33
C THR A 236 -16.75 24.57 0.98
N CYS A 237 -17.47 25.36 0.18
CA CYS A 237 -16.94 26.62 -0.37
C CYS A 237 -17.79 27.86 -0.05
N GLY A 238 -18.92 27.71 0.64
CA GLY A 238 -19.83 28.81 0.95
C GLY A 238 -20.59 29.41 -0.25
N MET A 239 -20.40 28.90 -1.47
CA MET A 239 -21.11 29.44 -2.64
C MET A 239 -22.62 29.15 -2.58
N PRO A 240 -23.48 30.07 -3.06
CA PRO A 240 -24.94 29.90 -2.99
C PRO A 240 -25.46 28.69 -3.78
N MET A 241 -26.49 28.02 -3.28
CA MET A 241 -27.10 26.82 -3.87
C MET A 241 -28.63 26.86 -3.85
N LYS A 242 -29.24 26.28 -4.88
CA LYS A 242 -30.70 26.20 -5.02
C LYS A 242 -31.35 25.33 -3.94
N ASP A 243 -30.78 24.16 -3.68
CA ASP A 243 -31.30 23.12 -2.79
C ASP A 243 -30.14 22.26 -2.23
N PHE A 244 -30.45 21.36 -1.30
CA PHE A 244 -29.49 20.46 -0.65
C PHE A 244 -29.46 19.05 -1.28
N ASN A 245 -29.90 18.89 -2.54
CA ASN A 245 -29.97 17.56 -3.18
C ASN A 245 -28.58 16.95 -3.49
N ASN A 246 -27.55 17.78 -3.57
CA ASN A 246 -26.18 17.34 -3.83
C ASN A 246 -25.47 16.99 -2.51
N ASP A 247 -25.91 15.90 -1.89
CA ASP A 247 -25.27 15.41 -0.69
C ASP A 247 -23.91 14.74 -0.95
N MET A 248 -23.22 14.42 0.15
CA MET A 248 -21.89 13.79 0.16
C MET A 248 -21.94 12.28 0.41
N SER A 249 -23.12 11.64 0.37
CA SER A 249 -23.29 10.20 0.64
C SER A 249 -22.58 9.30 -0.38
N PHE A 250 -22.28 9.83 -1.56
CA PHE A 250 -21.54 9.13 -2.61
C PHE A 250 -20.05 8.94 -2.28
N LEU A 251 -19.49 9.75 -1.36
CA LEU A 251 -18.11 9.61 -0.93
C LEU A 251 -17.99 8.47 0.08
N ASN A 252 -17.04 7.57 -0.17
CA ASN A 252 -16.85 6.41 0.70
C ASN A 252 -16.53 6.84 2.13
N GLN A 253 -17.19 6.23 3.12
CA GLN A 253 -16.90 6.43 4.56
C GLN A 253 -16.93 7.90 5.04
N PHE A 254 -17.62 8.80 4.32
CA PHE A 254 -17.71 10.22 4.68
C PHE A 254 -19.16 10.67 4.89
N GLY A 255 -20.00 10.57 3.86
CA GLY A 255 -21.41 10.91 3.98
C GLY A 255 -22.25 9.80 4.60
N PHE A 256 -23.54 10.10 4.78
CA PHE A 256 -24.54 9.16 5.29
C PHE A 256 -25.77 9.18 4.39
N ASP A 257 -26.58 8.12 4.43
CA ASP A 257 -27.84 8.03 3.69
C ASP A 257 -28.88 8.98 4.29
N ILE A 258 -29.02 10.17 3.71
CA ILE A 258 -29.92 11.22 4.20
C ILE A 258 -31.39 10.80 4.13
N ALA A 259 -31.77 9.99 3.14
CA ALA A 259 -33.14 9.54 2.98
C ALA A 259 -33.59 8.59 4.10
N ARG A 260 -32.65 7.80 4.64
CA ARG A 260 -32.97 6.75 5.64
C ARG A 260 -32.40 7.02 7.04
N LYS A 261 -31.41 7.89 7.19
CA LYS A 261 -30.64 8.09 8.43
C LYS A 261 -30.55 9.56 8.84
N THR A 262 -31.70 10.23 8.92
CA THR A 262 -31.80 11.64 9.32
C THR A 262 -31.29 11.92 10.74
N SER A 263 -31.21 10.89 11.60
CA SER A 263 -30.69 11.02 12.98
C SER A 263 -29.20 11.34 13.09
N HIS A 264 -28.44 11.28 11.99
CA HIS A 264 -27.04 11.67 11.97
C HIS A 264 -26.83 13.18 11.92
N VAL A 265 -27.87 13.98 11.70
CA VAL A 265 -27.77 15.44 11.61
C VAL A 265 -28.54 16.11 12.74
N TRP A 266 -28.03 17.26 13.18
CA TRP A 266 -28.68 18.08 14.20
C TRP A 266 -30.11 18.43 13.78
N ASN A 267 -31.05 18.23 14.71
CA ASN A 267 -32.48 18.50 14.50
C ASN A 267 -33.10 17.80 13.26
N PHE A 268 -32.49 16.71 12.78
CA PHE A 268 -32.92 15.95 11.60
C PHE A 268 -33.01 16.77 10.30
N TYR A 269 -32.34 17.93 10.25
CA TYR A 269 -32.31 18.80 9.08
C TYR A 269 -30.93 18.73 8.42
N ASN A 270 -30.86 18.18 7.20
CA ASN A 270 -29.59 18.08 6.48
C ASN A 270 -29.22 19.40 5.81
N ASP A 271 -28.21 20.06 6.36
CA ASP A 271 -27.53 21.22 5.78
C ASP A 271 -26.16 20.86 5.15
N ILE A 272 -25.79 19.57 5.16
CA ILE A 272 -24.55 19.06 4.57
C ILE A 272 -24.80 18.71 3.11
N ALA A 273 -24.63 19.69 2.23
CA ALA A 273 -24.62 19.50 0.78
C ALA A 273 -23.60 20.41 0.09
N VAL A 274 -23.23 20.06 -1.14
CA VAL A 274 -22.19 20.73 -1.90
C VAL A 274 -22.70 21.26 -3.24
N CYS A 275 -22.12 22.37 -3.72
CA CYS A 275 -22.47 22.93 -5.02
C CYS A 275 -21.97 22.00 -6.14
N PRO A 276 -22.51 22.11 -7.37
CA PRO A 276 -22.09 21.29 -8.50
C PRO A 276 -20.58 21.31 -8.77
N ILE A 277 -19.93 22.46 -8.57
CA ILE A 277 -18.47 22.62 -8.69
C ILE A 277 -17.77 21.72 -7.67
N CYS A 278 -18.08 21.86 -6.37
CA CYS A 278 -17.48 21.04 -5.33
C CYS A 278 -17.75 19.55 -5.54
N LYS A 279 -18.96 19.18 -5.99
CA LYS A 279 -19.31 17.79 -6.30
C LYS A 279 -18.42 17.20 -7.41
N LEU A 280 -18.19 17.95 -8.49
CA LEU A 280 -17.25 17.56 -9.56
C LEU A 280 -15.84 17.39 -9.00
N ILE A 281 -15.34 18.34 -8.22
CA ILE A 281 -14.00 18.26 -7.61
C ILE A 281 -13.88 17.03 -6.70
N TYR A 282 -14.84 16.77 -5.82
CA TYR A 282 -14.85 15.57 -4.97
C TYR A 282 -14.83 14.25 -5.77
N SER A 283 -15.41 14.22 -6.98
CA SER A 283 -15.31 13.04 -7.85
C SER A 283 -13.87 12.75 -8.30
N CYS A 284 -12.98 13.74 -8.23
CA CYS A 284 -11.55 13.61 -8.54
C CYS A 284 -10.72 13.07 -7.36
N LEU A 285 -11.33 12.77 -6.21
CA LEU A 285 -10.66 12.20 -5.03
C LEU A 285 -9.71 11.02 -5.35
N PRO A 286 -10.10 10.04 -6.20
CA PRO A 286 -9.20 8.93 -6.53
C PRO A 286 -7.92 9.36 -7.26
N ALA A 287 -7.92 10.50 -7.96
CA ALA A 287 -6.74 11.00 -8.68
C ALA A 287 -5.73 11.70 -7.75
N GLY A 288 -6.15 12.08 -6.54
CA GLY A 288 -5.27 12.61 -5.50
C GLY A 288 -4.50 11.52 -4.78
N PHE A 289 -5.10 10.34 -4.64
CA PHE A 289 -4.49 9.16 -4.02
C PHE A 289 -3.58 8.40 -5.00
N THR A 290 -2.64 7.66 -4.43
CA THR A 290 -1.90 6.60 -5.14
C THR A 290 -2.36 5.24 -4.65
N TYR A 291 -2.81 4.36 -5.55
CA TYR A 291 -3.32 3.03 -5.20
C TYR A 291 -2.39 1.90 -5.64
N VAL A 292 -2.22 0.89 -4.78
CA VAL A 292 -1.54 -0.38 -5.08
C VAL A 292 -2.32 -1.51 -4.42
N THR A 293 -2.72 -2.52 -5.19
CA THR A 293 -3.41 -3.72 -4.67
C THR A 293 -4.64 -3.40 -3.80
N GLY A 294 -5.40 -2.35 -4.13
CA GLY A 294 -6.57 -1.91 -3.37
C GLY A 294 -6.26 -1.11 -2.10
N ARG A 295 -4.99 -0.84 -1.79
CA ARG A 295 -4.59 0.10 -0.74
C ARG A 295 -4.23 1.45 -1.35
N GLY A 296 -4.66 2.54 -0.73
CA GLY A 296 -4.40 3.92 -1.17
C GLY A 296 -3.54 4.68 -0.18
N LEU A 297 -2.76 5.64 -0.69
CA LEU A 297 -1.95 6.55 0.10
C LEU A 297 -2.12 7.99 -0.41
N TYR A 298 -2.31 8.91 0.53
CA TYR A 298 -2.28 10.36 0.32
C TYR A 298 -1.55 11.04 1.47
N ILE A 299 -0.74 12.04 1.16
CA ILE A 299 -0.05 12.87 2.15
C ILE A 299 -0.65 14.27 2.08
N ASN A 300 -1.35 14.69 3.14
CA ASN A 300 -1.93 16.02 3.21
C ASN A 300 -0.87 17.01 3.72
N ALA A 301 -0.13 17.61 2.79
CA ALA A 301 0.91 18.58 3.12
C ALA A 301 0.33 20.00 3.11
N ASN A 302 -0.09 20.49 4.27
CA ASN A 302 -0.82 21.76 4.44
C ASN A 302 0.06 23.03 4.36
N VAL A 303 1.22 22.98 3.69
CA VAL A 303 2.10 24.15 3.54
C VAL A 303 1.55 25.11 2.48
N ASN A 304 1.35 24.61 1.26
CA ASN A 304 0.69 25.29 0.16
C ASN A 304 0.28 24.25 -0.90
N MET A 305 -0.54 24.67 -1.88
CA MET A 305 -1.09 23.73 -2.85
C MET A 305 -0.03 23.13 -3.78
N GLU A 306 0.96 23.93 -4.19
CA GLU A 306 2.02 23.47 -5.09
C GLU A 306 2.88 22.37 -4.45
N TYR A 307 3.25 22.56 -3.18
CA TYR A 307 3.99 21.59 -2.40
C TYR A 307 3.19 20.30 -2.17
N ASN A 308 1.90 20.43 -1.86
CA ASN A 308 1.01 19.28 -1.69
C ASN A 308 0.94 18.39 -2.94
N ILE A 309 0.83 19.01 -4.12
CA ILE A 309 0.84 18.30 -5.41
C ILE A 309 2.20 17.66 -5.66
N LYS A 310 3.30 18.41 -5.44
CA LYS A 310 4.67 17.93 -5.66
C LYS A 310 4.94 16.65 -4.87
N VAL A 311 4.62 16.65 -3.57
CA VAL A 311 4.81 15.50 -2.68
C VAL A 311 4.02 14.29 -3.19
N ASN A 312 2.73 14.44 -3.45
CA ASN A 312 1.88 13.31 -3.84
C ASN A 312 2.22 12.77 -5.24
N ASN A 313 2.64 13.62 -6.18
CA ASN A 313 3.08 13.17 -7.50
C ASN A 313 4.43 12.46 -7.46
N GLN A 314 5.34 12.86 -6.56
CA GLN A 314 6.58 12.14 -6.34
C GLN A 314 6.33 10.76 -5.73
N VAL A 315 5.46 10.68 -4.71
CA VAL A 315 5.01 9.40 -4.11
C VAL A 315 4.43 8.48 -5.19
N LYS A 316 3.53 9.02 -6.03
CA LYS A 316 2.92 8.29 -7.15
C LYS A 316 3.95 7.74 -8.12
N ALA A 317 4.88 8.58 -8.56
CA ALA A 317 5.94 8.16 -9.48
C ALA A 317 6.84 7.06 -8.87
N ASP A 318 7.24 7.20 -7.61
CA ASP A 318 8.11 6.24 -6.92
C ASP A 318 7.39 4.88 -6.71
N ILE A 319 6.07 4.89 -6.46
CA ILE A 319 5.25 3.68 -6.35
C ILE A 319 5.10 2.98 -7.71
N LEU A 320 4.76 3.71 -8.77
CA LEU A 320 4.39 3.14 -10.07
C LEU A 320 5.60 2.77 -10.95
N LYS A 321 6.80 3.29 -10.66
CA LYS A 321 8.05 2.96 -11.40
C LYS A 321 8.52 1.50 -11.34
N GLY A 322 7.96 0.66 -10.47
CA GLY A 322 8.32 -0.76 -10.43
C GLY A 322 7.21 -1.59 -11.04
N GLY A 323 7.49 -2.24 -12.17
CA GLY A 323 6.51 -3.00 -12.97
C GLY A 323 5.77 -4.13 -12.24
N GLU A 324 5.03 -4.93 -13.01
CA GLU A 324 3.98 -5.86 -12.56
C GLU A 324 4.30 -6.78 -11.38
N ASN A 325 5.57 -7.18 -11.19
CA ASN A 325 5.98 -8.09 -10.12
C ASN A 325 6.29 -7.44 -8.76
N ASN A 326 6.17 -6.11 -8.64
CA ASN A 326 6.63 -5.35 -7.46
C ASN A 326 5.53 -4.55 -6.73
N TYR A 327 4.25 -4.82 -7.00
CA TYR A 327 3.11 -4.17 -6.34
C TYR A 327 2.83 -4.78 -4.97
N ASP A 328 3.81 -4.66 -4.07
CA ASP A 328 3.75 -5.15 -2.70
C ASP A 328 3.35 -4.01 -1.75
N THR A 329 2.54 -4.31 -0.74
CA THR A 329 2.17 -3.35 0.31
C THR A 329 3.40 -2.81 1.04
N ARG A 330 4.46 -3.62 1.15
CA ARG A 330 5.78 -3.19 1.66
C ARG A 330 6.38 -2.03 0.87
N LYS A 331 6.12 -1.96 -0.43
CA LYS A 331 6.58 -0.87 -1.30
C LYS A 331 5.82 0.44 -1.04
N LEU A 332 4.53 0.37 -0.72
CA LEU A 332 3.77 1.56 -0.30
C LEU A 332 4.39 2.18 0.95
N TYR A 333 4.69 1.36 1.95
CA TYR A 333 5.33 1.82 3.18
C TYR A 333 6.77 2.31 2.95
N SER A 334 7.55 1.68 2.06
CA SER A 334 8.90 2.14 1.75
C SER A 334 8.92 3.47 0.99
N VAL A 335 7.99 3.66 0.05
CA VAL A 335 7.82 4.95 -0.62
C VAL A 335 7.32 6.01 0.35
N LEU A 336 6.40 5.67 1.27
CA LEU A 336 5.97 6.57 2.33
C LEU A 336 7.16 7.02 3.18
N VAL A 337 7.99 6.09 3.67
CA VAL A 337 9.21 6.40 4.43
C VAL A 337 10.13 7.33 3.64
N ASN A 338 10.38 7.04 2.36
CA ASN A 338 11.21 7.89 1.50
C ASN A 338 10.61 9.28 1.30
N ALA A 339 9.29 9.39 1.13
CA ALA A 339 8.61 10.66 0.98
C ALA A 339 8.72 11.49 2.28
N LEU A 340 8.51 10.86 3.44
CA LEU A 340 8.68 11.51 4.74
C LEU A 340 10.11 12.01 4.95
N ILE A 341 11.12 11.21 4.58
CA ILE A 341 12.53 11.63 4.66
C ILE A 341 12.80 12.82 3.74
N LYS A 342 12.35 12.77 2.49
CA LYS A 342 12.50 13.91 1.56
C LYS A 342 11.82 15.16 2.12
N GLN A 343 10.63 15.03 2.70
CA GLN A 343 9.97 16.13 3.38
C GLN A 343 10.82 16.68 4.53
N THR A 344 11.45 15.84 5.36
CA THR A 344 12.34 16.35 6.42
C THR A 344 13.57 17.10 5.91
N LEU A 345 14.05 16.78 4.71
CA LEU A 345 15.18 17.50 4.08
C LEU A 345 14.72 18.81 3.44
N GLU A 346 13.51 18.84 2.85
CA GLU A 346 12.93 20.04 2.24
C GLU A 346 12.31 20.99 3.28
N LYS A 347 12.05 20.52 4.51
CA LYS A 347 11.52 21.28 5.66
C LYS A 347 12.45 22.37 6.18
N GLU A 348 13.71 22.43 5.77
CA GLU A 348 14.57 23.60 6.06
C GLU A 348 14.00 24.91 5.44
N ILE A 349 13.00 24.82 4.55
CA ILE A 349 12.40 25.95 3.82
C ILE A 349 10.98 26.31 4.30
N PHE A 350 10.27 25.44 5.04
CA PHE A 350 8.86 25.64 5.42
C PHE A 350 8.57 25.18 6.86
N GLU A 351 7.97 26.07 7.67
CA GLU A 351 7.73 25.90 9.12
C GLU A 351 6.96 24.61 9.52
N LEU A 352 7.11 24.28 10.80
CA LEU A 352 6.61 23.15 11.60
C LEU A 352 5.17 22.68 11.29
N ALA A 353 4.98 21.89 10.23
CA ALA A 353 3.73 21.17 10.00
C ALA A 353 3.89 19.67 10.27
N ASP A 354 3.05 19.14 11.17
CA ASP A 354 2.85 17.70 11.30
C ASP A 354 2.35 17.14 9.96
N VAL A 355 2.87 15.98 9.56
CA VAL A 355 2.49 15.37 8.29
C VAL A 355 1.27 14.50 8.52
N GLN A 356 0.12 14.90 7.97
CA GLN A 356 -1.07 14.07 7.98
C GLN A 356 -1.02 13.08 6.82
N ILE A 357 -0.93 11.80 7.17
CA ILE A 357 -0.95 10.68 6.23
C ILE A 357 -2.34 10.06 6.26
N VAL A 358 -2.93 9.92 5.09
CA VAL A 358 -4.22 9.26 4.90
C VAL A 358 -4.02 7.98 4.12
N ARG A 359 -4.39 6.85 4.72
CA ARG A 359 -4.30 5.54 4.11
C ARG A 359 -5.69 4.99 3.87
N TYR A 360 -5.91 4.45 2.68
CA TYR A 360 -7.12 3.70 2.36
C TYR A 360 -6.78 2.21 2.40
N GLU A 361 -7.32 1.47 3.36
CA GLU A 361 -7.08 0.03 3.51
C GLU A 361 -8.38 -0.65 3.94
N ASN A 362 -8.68 -1.82 3.35
CA ASN A 362 -9.87 -2.61 3.69
C ASN A 362 -11.18 -1.79 3.66
N GLU A 363 -11.37 -0.99 2.61
CA GLU A 363 -12.56 -0.13 2.42
C GLU A 363 -12.77 0.94 3.50
N SER A 364 -11.69 1.29 4.23
CA SER A 364 -11.71 2.28 5.32
C SER A 364 -10.54 3.26 5.22
N TYR A 365 -10.74 4.49 5.68
CA TYR A 365 -9.67 5.47 5.85
C TYR A 365 -9.03 5.36 7.23
N LYS A 366 -7.70 5.37 7.26
CA LYS A 366 -6.88 5.45 8.48
C LYS A 366 -6.07 6.73 8.43
N PHE A 367 -6.06 7.44 9.56
CA PHE A 367 -5.41 8.72 9.71
C PHE A 367 -4.21 8.58 10.63
N ASN A 368 -3.08 9.13 10.21
CA ASN A 368 -1.89 9.23 11.04
C ASN A 368 -1.37 10.66 10.99
N ILE A 369 -1.18 11.27 12.15
CA ILE A 369 -0.47 12.54 12.29
C ILE A 369 0.94 12.18 12.71
N VAL A 370 1.91 12.42 11.83
CA VAL A 370 3.30 12.07 12.10
C VAL A 370 4.02 13.33 12.57
N PRO A 371 4.31 13.43 13.88
CA PRO A 371 5.03 14.58 14.41
C PRO A 371 6.49 14.57 13.98
N GLU A 372 7.13 15.73 14.09
CA GLU A 372 8.55 15.89 13.77
C GLU A 372 9.44 14.90 14.51
N SER A 373 9.18 14.66 15.80
CA SER A 373 9.92 13.69 16.61
C SER A 373 9.95 12.30 15.96
N THR A 374 8.81 11.81 15.47
CA THR A 374 8.68 10.53 14.78
C THR A 374 9.33 10.54 13.41
N LEU A 375 9.24 11.66 12.67
CA LEU A 375 9.95 11.80 11.39
C LEU A 375 11.47 11.69 11.58
N CYS A 376 12.01 12.31 12.65
CA CYS A 376 13.42 12.19 12.97
C CYS A 376 13.80 10.76 13.37
N VAL A 377 12.98 10.02 14.13
CA VAL A 377 13.22 8.58 14.38
C VAL A 377 13.34 7.81 13.06
N ILE A 378 12.41 8.04 12.13
CA ILE A 378 12.41 7.36 10.84
C ILE A 378 13.68 7.70 10.04
N LYS A 379 14.10 8.96 10.07
CA LYS A 379 15.32 9.45 9.40
C LYS A 379 16.57 8.83 10.02
N ASP A 380 16.71 8.88 11.33
CA ASP A 380 17.91 8.44 12.05
C ASP A 380 18.04 6.92 12.05
N CYS A 381 16.92 6.20 12.11
CA CYS A 381 16.87 4.74 12.08
C CYS A 381 16.61 4.17 10.67
N ILE A 382 16.90 4.92 9.60
CA ILE A 382 16.61 4.47 8.23
C ILE A 382 17.37 3.18 7.86
N ILE A 383 18.56 2.97 8.43
CA ILE A 383 19.36 1.76 8.18
C ILE A 383 18.65 0.54 8.79
N GLU A 384 18.15 0.68 10.02
CA GLU A 384 17.39 -0.34 10.72
C GLU A 384 16.06 -0.64 10.02
N ILE A 385 15.39 0.41 9.55
CA ILE A 385 14.06 0.33 8.92
C ILE A 385 14.16 -0.23 7.50
N ALA A 386 14.95 0.40 6.63
CA ALA A 386 15.02 0.09 5.21
C ALA A 386 16.22 -0.77 4.82
N GLY A 387 17.42 -0.46 5.36
CA GLY A 387 18.67 -1.18 5.08
C GLY A 387 19.12 -1.15 3.60
N LYS A 388 20.43 -1.08 3.33
CA LYS A 388 20.96 -1.18 1.95
C LYS A 388 21.13 -2.63 1.47
N GLU A 389 21.21 -3.59 2.39
CA GLU A 389 21.33 -5.02 2.11
C GLU A 389 20.14 -5.80 2.66
N GLU A 390 19.67 -6.79 1.90
CA GLU A 390 18.48 -7.61 2.15
C GLU A 390 18.47 -8.37 3.50
N LYS A 391 19.58 -8.35 4.23
CA LYS A 391 19.77 -9.05 5.52
C LYS A 391 19.86 -8.11 6.73
N GLN A 392 19.88 -6.79 6.55
CA GLN A 392 20.11 -5.84 7.65
C GLN A 392 18.86 -5.01 8.01
N GLY A 393 17.97 -4.74 7.05
CA GLY A 393 16.75 -3.94 7.29
C GLY A 393 15.51 -4.79 7.60
N LEU A 394 14.43 -4.14 8.01
CA LEU A 394 13.18 -4.82 8.37
C LEU A 394 12.29 -5.18 7.17
N LEU A 395 12.56 -4.66 5.98
CA LEU A 395 11.69 -4.76 4.79
C LEU A 395 11.28 -6.20 4.44
N ARG A 396 12.17 -7.18 4.65
CA ARG A 396 11.94 -8.60 4.36
C ARG A 396 11.68 -9.45 5.61
N ALA A 397 11.64 -8.84 6.78
CA ALA A 397 11.38 -9.54 8.04
C ALA A 397 9.87 -9.79 8.20
N TYR A 398 9.49 -11.05 8.37
CA TYR A 398 8.10 -11.45 8.57
C TYR A 398 7.99 -12.70 9.45
N TYR A 399 6.78 -13.02 9.88
CA TYR A 399 6.47 -14.29 10.51
C TYR A 399 5.09 -14.81 10.07
N LYS A 400 4.80 -16.09 10.33
CA LYS A 400 3.52 -16.71 9.97
C LYS A 400 2.63 -16.94 11.19
N GLU A 401 1.39 -16.47 11.12
CA GLU A 401 0.31 -16.77 12.06
C GLU A 401 -0.76 -17.57 11.32
N GLY A 402 -0.78 -18.89 11.56
CA GLY A 402 -1.62 -19.80 10.77
C GLY A 402 -1.24 -19.77 9.28
N LYS A 403 -2.17 -19.32 8.43
CA LYS A 403 -1.94 -19.18 6.99
C LYS A 403 -1.50 -17.76 6.58
N GLU A 404 -1.58 -16.80 7.50
CA GLU A 404 -1.29 -15.40 7.21
C GLU A 404 0.21 -15.12 7.36
N THR A 405 0.74 -14.31 6.44
CA THR A 405 2.10 -13.81 6.50
C THR A 405 2.06 -12.37 6.99
N ILE A 406 2.67 -12.11 8.15
CA ILE A 406 2.62 -10.81 8.81
C ILE A 406 3.99 -10.13 8.70
N SER A 407 4.00 -8.94 8.08
CA SER A 407 5.20 -8.11 7.90
C SER A 407 5.60 -7.42 9.21
N ILE A 408 6.86 -7.57 9.63
CA ILE A 408 7.39 -6.86 10.79
C ILE A 408 7.62 -5.39 10.44
N TYR A 409 8.06 -5.11 9.22
CA TYR A 409 8.23 -3.75 8.69
C TYR A 409 6.94 -2.92 8.80
N GLU A 410 5.81 -3.47 8.35
CA GLU A 410 4.51 -2.79 8.42
C GLU A 410 4.07 -2.58 9.87
N GLN A 411 4.31 -3.55 10.77
CA GLN A 411 3.98 -3.40 12.19
C GLN A 411 4.80 -2.29 12.85
N VAL A 412 6.12 -2.25 12.63
CA VAL A 412 6.99 -1.21 13.20
C VAL A 412 6.56 0.17 12.74
N LEU A 413 6.34 0.36 11.44
CA LEU A 413 5.89 1.65 10.90
C LEU A 413 4.51 2.05 11.42
N ASN A 414 3.58 1.10 11.55
CA ASN A 414 2.28 1.37 12.17
C ASN A 414 2.41 1.85 13.62
N HIS A 415 3.31 1.28 14.42
CA HIS A 415 3.53 1.76 15.80
C HIS A 415 4.16 3.16 15.78
N LEU A 416 5.16 3.40 14.91
CA LEU A 416 5.78 4.72 14.76
C LEU A 416 4.75 5.79 14.35
N PHE A 417 3.94 5.54 13.32
CA PHE A 417 2.91 6.48 12.87
C PHE A 417 1.79 6.73 13.89
N ASN A 418 1.69 5.90 14.93
CA ASN A 418 0.76 6.07 16.04
C ASN A 418 1.46 6.54 17.33
N ASN A 419 2.77 6.85 17.28
CA ASN A 419 3.62 7.20 18.43
C ASN A 419 3.55 6.16 19.58
N GLN A 420 3.45 4.88 19.22
CA GLN A 420 3.38 3.77 20.17
C GLN A 420 4.76 3.12 20.33
N ASN A 421 5.14 2.83 21.59
CA ASN A 421 6.33 2.04 21.85
C ASN A 421 6.19 0.61 21.30
N LEU A 422 7.32 -0.04 21.07
CA LEU A 422 7.45 -1.33 20.39
C LEU A 422 7.63 -2.50 21.37
N PHE A 423 7.53 -2.29 22.70
CA PHE A 423 7.80 -3.35 23.68
C PHE A 423 6.88 -4.56 23.51
N LEU A 424 5.59 -4.33 23.22
CA LEU A 424 4.64 -5.41 22.96
C LEU A 424 4.98 -6.19 21.69
N LEU A 425 5.42 -5.49 20.63
CA LEU A 425 5.86 -6.13 19.39
C LEU A 425 7.14 -6.94 19.63
N ILE A 426 8.14 -6.37 20.31
CA ILE A 426 9.38 -7.07 20.70
C ILE A 426 9.04 -8.32 21.51
N HIS A 427 8.16 -8.19 22.51
CA HIS A 427 7.73 -9.31 23.33
C HIS A 427 7.10 -10.42 22.50
N LYS A 428 6.18 -10.05 21.60
CA LYS A 428 5.53 -10.98 20.68
C LYS A 428 6.56 -11.72 19.83
N LEU A 429 7.48 -11.00 19.18
CA LEU A 429 8.49 -11.61 18.30
C LEU A 429 9.41 -12.59 19.04
N LEU A 430 9.85 -12.24 20.25
CA LEU A 430 10.64 -13.14 21.09
C LEU A 430 9.83 -14.37 21.51
N TYR A 431 8.55 -14.22 21.85
CA TYR A 431 7.66 -15.35 22.13
C TYR A 431 7.51 -16.29 20.92
N TYR A 432 7.33 -15.76 19.71
CA TYR A 432 7.28 -16.56 18.48
C TYR A 432 8.60 -17.30 18.24
N LYS A 433 9.73 -16.68 18.53
CA LYS A 433 11.05 -17.33 18.42
C LYS A 433 11.19 -18.54 19.33
N ILE A 434 10.61 -18.50 20.53
CA ILE A 434 10.67 -19.63 21.46
C ILE A 434 9.61 -20.70 21.12
N SER A 435 8.38 -20.27 20.80
CA SER A 435 7.23 -21.18 20.63
C SER A 435 7.12 -21.81 19.24
N THR A 436 7.42 -21.04 18.18
CA THR A 436 7.19 -21.42 16.77
C THR A 436 8.32 -20.93 15.86
N PRO A 437 9.58 -21.37 16.10
CA PRO A 437 10.75 -20.87 15.37
C PRO A 437 10.69 -21.10 13.85
N ASN A 438 10.06 -22.20 13.40
CA ASN A 438 9.90 -22.53 11.97
C ASN A 438 9.03 -21.52 11.20
N ASN A 439 8.20 -20.75 11.91
CA ASN A 439 7.34 -19.72 11.33
C ASN A 439 7.98 -18.32 11.38
N CYS A 440 9.21 -18.20 11.89
CA CYS A 440 9.91 -16.94 12.05
C CYS A 440 10.92 -16.70 10.92
N PHE A 441 10.66 -15.72 10.05
CA PHE A 441 11.55 -15.31 8.96
C PHE A 441 12.27 -13.99 9.33
N PHE A 442 12.78 -13.96 10.56
CA PHE A 442 13.58 -12.87 11.13
C PHE A 442 14.61 -13.46 12.11
N HIS A 443 15.66 -12.72 12.46
CA HIS A 443 16.68 -13.12 13.45
C HIS A 443 16.83 -12.05 14.54
N THR A 444 17.66 -12.30 15.55
CA THR A 444 17.86 -11.33 16.65
C THR A 444 18.40 -9.98 16.22
N GLY A 445 19.22 -9.93 15.17
CA GLY A 445 19.60 -8.65 14.54
C GLY A 445 18.38 -7.76 14.22
N HIS A 446 17.29 -8.33 13.68
CA HIS A 446 16.05 -7.57 13.46
C HIS A 446 15.40 -7.11 14.76
N ILE A 447 15.38 -7.94 15.81
CA ILE A 447 14.82 -7.55 17.12
C ILE A 447 15.66 -6.43 17.74
N ASN A 448 16.99 -6.49 17.61
CA ASN A 448 17.91 -5.45 18.06
C ASN A 448 17.68 -4.13 17.30
N ASN A 449 17.41 -4.19 15.99
CA ASN A 449 17.01 -3.02 15.21
C ASN A 449 15.71 -2.41 15.75
N ILE A 450 14.69 -3.24 16.05
CA ILE A 450 13.42 -2.77 16.63
C ILE A 450 13.63 -2.16 18.02
N LEU A 451 14.50 -2.75 18.83
CA LEU A 451 14.90 -2.18 20.12
C LEU A 451 15.57 -0.82 19.95
N ASN A 452 16.48 -0.65 18.98
CA ASN A 452 17.12 0.63 18.70
C ASN A 452 16.08 1.70 18.30
N ILE A 453 15.20 1.36 17.35
CA ILE A 453 14.09 2.22 16.93
C ILE A 453 13.23 2.64 18.13
N ASN A 454 12.91 1.69 19.02
CA ASN A 454 12.09 1.97 20.21
C ASN A 454 12.77 2.92 21.19
N ILE A 455 14.07 2.74 21.41
CA ILE A 455 14.86 3.62 22.28
C ILE A 455 14.84 5.05 21.74
N GLU A 456 15.11 5.23 20.45
CA GLU A 456 15.12 6.56 19.83
C GLU A 456 13.73 7.21 19.83
N LEU A 457 12.67 6.42 19.66
CA LEU A 457 11.30 6.90 19.81
C LEU A 457 11.03 7.41 21.23
N ILE A 458 11.31 6.59 22.25
CA ILE A 458 11.02 6.93 23.65
C ILE A 458 11.84 8.16 24.08
N LYS A 459 13.14 8.23 23.74
CA LYS A 459 13.98 9.40 23.99
C LYS A 459 13.37 10.69 23.47
N ARG A 460 12.88 10.66 22.22
CA ARG A 460 12.29 11.83 21.56
C ARG A 460 10.90 12.18 22.09
N LEU A 461 10.20 11.22 22.68
CA LEU A 461 8.95 11.47 23.42
C LEU A 461 9.19 11.94 24.87
N GLY A 462 10.45 12.09 25.28
CA GLY A 462 10.83 12.61 26.59
C GLY A 462 11.03 11.55 27.68
N GLY A 463 11.02 10.26 27.33
CA GLY A 463 11.45 9.17 28.20
C GLY A 463 12.96 8.91 28.13
N LEU A 464 13.48 8.00 28.96
CA LEU A 464 14.90 7.57 28.93
C LEU A 464 15.96 8.68 28.99
N LYS A 465 15.64 9.85 29.58
CA LYS A 465 16.50 11.06 29.54
C LYS A 465 17.91 10.84 30.08
N ASP A 466 18.05 9.99 31.10
CA ASP A 466 19.30 9.72 31.80
C ASP A 466 19.90 8.33 31.47
N MET A 467 19.34 7.62 30.49
CA MET A 467 19.80 6.28 30.14
C MET A 467 21.17 6.32 29.48
N ASN A 468 22.16 5.63 30.08
CA ASN A 468 23.48 5.45 29.47
C ASN A 468 23.37 4.71 28.12
N SER A 469 23.96 5.29 27.06
CA SER A 469 23.92 4.75 25.69
C SER A 469 24.44 3.32 25.58
N ASN A 470 25.30 2.88 26.50
CA ASN A 470 25.93 1.56 26.47
C ASN A 470 25.11 0.46 27.16
N TYR A 471 24.03 0.77 27.88
CA TYR A 471 23.24 -0.23 28.61
C TYR A 471 22.66 -1.30 27.70
N ARG A 472 22.10 -0.90 26.55
CA ARG A 472 21.60 -1.86 25.56
C ARG A 472 22.69 -2.84 25.11
N LEU A 473 23.86 -2.34 24.74
CA LEU A 473 24.98 -3.17 24.24
C LEU A 473 25.53 -4.10 25.31
N ARG A 474 25.72 -3.61 26.54
CA ARG A 474 26.14 -4.42 27.69
C ARG A 474 25.12 -5.54 27.97
N ALA A 475 23.83 -5.25 27.94
CA ALA A 475 22.77 -6.24 28.16
C ALA A 475 22.79 -7.35 27.12
N LEU A 476 22.92 -6.97 25.84
CA LEU A 476 23.06 -7.91 24.72
C LEU A 476 24.29 -8.82 24.88
N GLN A 477 25.41 -8.28 25.35
CA GLN A 477 26.63 -9.04 25.59
C GLN A 477 26.45 -10.04 26.75
N GLU A 478 25.86 -9.60 27.86
CA GLU A 478 25.65 -10.47 29.02
C GLU A 478 24.64 -11.59 28.74
N GLY A 479 23.57 -11.31 28.00
CA GLY A 479 22.64 -12.34 27.54
C GLY A 479 23.33 -13.41 26.67
N LYS A 480 24.23 -12.98 25.77
CA LYS A 480 25.02 -13.90 24.94
C LYS A 480 25.99 -14.74 25.78
N LYS A 481 26.74 -14.13 26.70
CA LYS A 481 27.68 -14.84 27.60
C LYS A 481 26.97 -15.87 28.47
N LEU A 482 25.77 -15.53 28.97
CA LEU A 482 24.97 -16.44 29.77
C LEU A 482 24.47 -17.60 28.91
N ARG A 483 23.97 -17.34 27.70
CA ARG A 483 23.58 -18.39 26.75
C ARG A 483 24.71 -19.37 26.48
N GLU A 484 25.92 -18.88 26.23
CA GLU A 484 27.11 -19.71 26.00
C GLU A 484 27.46 -20.56 27.23
N ALA A 485 27.23 -20.06 28.44
CA ALA A 485 27.40 -20.83 29.68
C ALA A 485 26.39 -21.97 29.82
N TYR A 486 25.24 -21.86 29.16
CA TYR A 486 24.15 -22.83 29.18
C TYR A 486 24.11 -23.75 27.95
N LYS A 487 25.16 -23.76 27.12
CA LYS A 487 25.19 -24.45 25.80
C LYS A 487 24.81 -25.93 25.87
N ASP A 488 25.09 -26.60 26.98
CA ASP A 488 24.80 -28.03 27.21
C ASP A 488 23.49 -28.28 27.99
N SER A 489 22.64 -27.26 28.16
CA SER A 489 21.45 -27.32 29.00
C SER A 489 20.17 -26.96 28.25
N ASN A 490 19.20 -27.88 28.26
CA ASN A 490 17.85 -27.63 27.71
C ASN A 490 16.99 -26.69 28.58
N LYS A 491 17.53 -26.16 29.69
CA LYS A 491 16.80 -25.33 30.66
C LYS A 491 16.51 -23.91 30.15
N LEU A 492 17.25 -23.43 29.14
CA LEU A 492 17.13 -22.06 28.64
C LEU A 492 15.73 -21.73 28.13
N SER A 493 15.03 -22.66 27.47
CA SER A 493 13.68 -22.39 26.95
C SER A 493 12.70 -22.00 28.07
N GLY A 494 12.65 -22.78 29.15
CA GLY A 494 11.80 -22.50 30.31
C GLY A 494 12.24 -21.26 31.10
N ILE A 495 13.54 -20.96 31.14
CA ILE A 495 14.06 -19.72 31.72
C ILE A 495 13.62 -18.51 30.89
N ASN A 496 13.78 -18.57 29.57
CA ASN A 496 13.38 -17.50 28.63
C ASN A 496 11.89 -17.19 28.75
N TYR A 497 11.01 -18.20 28.81
CA TYR A 497 9.58 -17.96 29.04
C TYR A 497 9.29 -17.22 30.35
N ARG A 498 9.95 -17.62 31.45
CA ARG A 498 9.73 -16.97 32.76
C ARG A 498 10.26 -15.54 32.79
N LEU A 499 11.44 -15.29 32.21
CA LEU A 499 11.99 -13.94 32.06
C LEU A 499 11.09 -13.06 31.20
N MET A 500 10.57 -13.60 30.09
CA MET A 500 9.63 -12.89 29.22
C MET A 500 8.32 -12.55 29.92
N ASN A 501 7.78 -13.45 30.74
CA ASN A 501 6.57 -13.19 31.53
C ASN A 501 6.82 -12.13 32.61
N ALA A 502 7.99 -12.13 33.25
CA ALA A 502 8.37 -11.10 34.19
C ALA A 502 8.45 -9.73 33.50
N LEU A 503 9.04 -9.66 32.29
CA LEU A 503 9.05 -8.45 31.48
C LEU A 503 7.64 -8.02 31.08
N LYS A 504 6.78 -8.93 30.61
CA LYS A 504 5.39 -8.59 30.23
C LYS A 504 4.58 -7.99 31.37
N THR A 505 4.77 -8.50 32.59
CA THR A 505 4.03 -8.07 33.79
C THR A 505 4.72 -6.91 34.53
N GLY A 506 5.90 -6.46 34.08
CA GLY A 506 6.67 -5.42 34.77
C GLY A 506 7.24 -5.87 36.12
N ASN A 507 7.30 -7.18 36.40
CA ASN A 507 7.75 -7.70 37.68
C ASN A 507 9.28 -7.75 37.76
N LYS A 508 9.88 -6.63 38.18
CA LYS A 508 11.33 -6.46 38.34
C LYS A 508 11.96 -7.51 39.28
N TYR A 509 11.29 -7.80 40.41
CA TYR A 509 11.80 -8.75 41.40
C TYR A 509 11.87 -10.17 40.85
N MET A 510 10.81 -10.62 40.18
CA MET A 510 10.78 -11.94 39.53
C MET A 510 11.85 -12.04 38.44
N PHE A 511 12.03 -10.98 37.63
CA PHE A 511 13.08 -10.97 36.61
C PHE A 511 14.47 -11.13 37.25
N MET A 512 14.75 -10.39 38.31
CA MET A 512 16.03 -10.43 39.02
C MET A 512 16.29 -11.77 39.68
N ASP A 513 15.32 -12.31 40.42
CA ASP A 513 15.45 -13.62 41.05
C ASP A 513 15.80 -14.70 40.02
N LEU A 514 15.13 -14.67 38.85
CA LEU A 514 15.45 -15.59 37.76
C LEU A 514 16.87 -15.39 37.21
N VAL A 515 17.30 -14.16 36.97
CA VAL A 515 18.65 -13.87 36.45
C VAL A 515 19.72 -14.30 37.46
N LEU A 516 19.58 -13.95 38.73
CA LEU A 516 20.52 -14.33 39.80
C LEU A 516 20.65 -15.86 39.91
N ASN A 517 19.52 -16.56 39.93
CA ASN A 517 19.49 -18.02 39.94
C ASN A 517 20.19 -18.61 38.71
N CYS A 518 20.10 -17.95 37.54
CA CYS A 518 20.81 -18.41 36.36
C CYS A 518 22.33 -18.30 36.51
N TYR A 519 22.83 -17.16 36.98
CA TYR A 519 24.27 -16.95 37.20
C TYR A 519 24.83 -17.86 38.30
N MET A 520 24.07 -18.06 39.39
CA MET A 520 24.41 -19.03 40.44
C MET A 520 24.53 -20.46 39.89
N TYR A 521 23.59 -20.88 39.04
CA TYR A 521 23.60 -22.23 38.47
C TYR A 521 24.83 -22.50 37.60
N VAL A 522 25.28 -21.51 36.82
CA VAL A 522 26.50 -21.64 35.99
C VAL A 522 27.78 -21.26 36.72
N GLY A 523 27.70 -20.88 37.99
CA GLY A 523 28.85 -20.49 38.80
C GLY A 523 29.59 -19.26 38.27
N LYS A 524 28.89 -18.31 37.64
CA LYS A 524 29.47 -17.06 37.11
C LYS A 524 29.07 -15.86 37.97
N GLU A 525 29.95 -14.86 38.01
CA GLU A 525 29.66 -13.59 38.67
C GLU A 525 28.49 -12.86 37.99
N VAL A 526 27.64 -12.23 38.80
CA VAL A 526 26.50 -11.44 38.33
C VAL A 526 27.03 -10.11 37.78
N PRO A 527 26.78 -9.77 36.51
CA PRO A 527 27.26 -8.53 35.92
C PRO A 527 26.63 -7.31 36.56
N SER A 528 27.38 -6.21 36.70
CA SER A 528 26.90 -4.98 37.36
C SER A 528 25.70 -4.33 36.66
N ILE A 529 25.50 -4.59 35.36
CA ILE A 529 24.31 -4.08 34.65
C ILE A 529 23.01 -4.67 35.23
N ILE A 530 23.05 -5.87 35.80
CA ILE A 530 21.86 -6.54 36.34
C ILE A 530 21.28 -5.80 37.56
N PRO A 531 22.06 -5.40 38.58
CA PRO A 531 21.55 -4.52 39.64
C PRO A 531 21.26 -3.09 39.16
N GLU A 532 21.95 -2.55 38.14
CA GLU A 532 21.65 -1.23 37.54
C GLU A 532 20.21 -1.20 36.94
N ILE A 533 19.70 -2.32 36.41
CA ILE A 533 18.32 -2.48 35.90
C ILE A 533 17.23 -2.16 36.94
N LEU A 534 17.52 -2.34 38.23
CA LEU A 534 16.53 -2.17 39.31
C LEU A 534 16.32 -0.72 39.73
N GLN A 535 17.36 0.11 39.60
CA GLN A 535 17.35 1.48 40.14
C GLN A 535 16.66 2.47 39.21
N GLU A 536 16.40 2.07 37.97
CA GLU A 536 15.99 2.94 36.88
C GLU A 536 14.49 2.89 36.59
N GLU A 537 14.02 3.86 35.79
CA GLU A 537 12.63 3.97 35.34
C GLU A 537 12.11 2.70 34.65
N SER A 538 10.78 2.56 34.54
CA SER A 538 10.14 1.37 33.94
C SER A 538 10.61 1.09 32.51
N GLU A 539 10.85 2.14 31.72
CA GLU A 539 11.31 2.02 30.33
C GLU A 539 12.75 1.50 30.21
N VAL A 540 13.62 1.88 31.15
CA VAL A 540 15.00 1.38 31.21
C VAL A 540 14.99 -0.12 31.54
N PHE A 541 14.15 -0.53 32.50
CA PHE A 541 13.94 -1.95 32.83
C PHE A 541 13.54 -2.77 31.60
N TYR A 542 12.53 -2.32 30.85
CA TYR A 542 12.09 -3.03 29.65
C TYR A 542 13.18 -3.04 28.58
N THR A 543 13.85 -1.91 28.35
CA THR A 543 14.89 -1.81 27.32
C THR A 543 16.05 -2.78 27.58
N ILE A 544 16.57 -2.77 28.81
CA ILE A 544 17.69 -3.65 29.18
C ILE A 544 17.24 -5.10 29.25
N GLY A 545 16.07 -5.37 29.84
CA GLY A 545 15.55 -6.72 29.99
C GLY A 545 15.26 -7.40 28.66
N TYR A 546 14.58 -6.71 27.72
CA TYR A 546 14.36 -7.26 26.38
C TYR A 546 15.66 -7.38 25.58
N ALA A 547 16.62 -6.45 25.73
CA ALA A 547 17.93 -6.57 25.11
C ALA A 547 18.70 -7.82 25.61
N PHE A 548 18.72 -8.05 26.92
CA PHE A 548 19.32 -9.23 27.54
C PHE A 548 18.69 -10.53 27.02
N VAL A 549 17.35 -10.63 27.05
CA VAL A 549 16.64 -11.84 26.62
C VAL A 549 16.77 -12.09 25.11
N THR A 550 16.85 -11.03 24.29
CA THR A 550 17.05 -11.14 22.83
C THR A 550 18.29 -12.00 22.52
N ASN A 551 19.44 -11.69 23.13
CA ASN A 551 20.65 -12.46 22.94
C ASN A 551 20.76 -13.71 23.82
N LEU A 552 19.85 -13.91 24.78
CA LEU A 552 19.75 -15.18 25.50
C LEU A 552 19.07 -16.28 24.65
N ILE A 553 18.15 -15.89 23.76
CA ILE A 553 17.34 -16.83 22.95
C ILE A 553 18.08 -17.37 21.71
N ASP A 554 18.89 -16.57 21.01
CA ASP A 554 19.32 -16.89 19.63
C ASP A 554 20.76 -17.37 19.51
N GLY A 555 21.02 -18.66 19.77
CA GLY A 555 22.28 -19.27 19.36
C GLY A 555 22.28 -19.53 17.87
N ASP A 556 23.29 -19.06 17.14
CA ASP A 556 23.59 -19.49 15.76
C ASP A 556 23.58 -21.01 15.72
N LYS A 557 22.43 -21.60 15.34
CA LYS A 557 22.44 -22.91 14.72
C LYS A 557 22.95 -22.63 13.32
N ASP A 558 24.25 -22.79 13.15
CA ASP A 558 24.84 -23.12 11.87
C ASP A 558 23.88 -24.09 11.18
N ARG A 559 23.33 -23.64 10.04
CA ARG A 559 22.74 -24.54 9.07
C ARG A 559 23.88 -25.36 8.46
N ASN A 560 24.51 -26.23 9.24
CA ASN A 560 25.28 -27.32 8.70
C ASN A 560 24.29 -28.34 8.17
N SER A 561 24.14 -28.30 6.85
CA SER A 561 24.12 -29.48 5.99
C SER A 561 24.64 -30.73 6.70
N ASN A 562 23.74 -31.54 7.25
CA ASN A 562 23.98 -32.94 7.62
C ASN A 562 22.69 -33.73 7.36
N ASN A 563 22.14 -33.59 6.16
CA ASN A 563 21.19 -34.53 5.56
C ASN A 563 21.78 -34.99 4.23
N ASN A 564 22.89 -35.71 4.29
CA ASN A 564 23.39 -36.60 3.25
C ASN A 564 24.51 -37.43 3.85
N GLU A 565 24.15 -38.58 4.42
CA GLU A 565 24.94 -39.84 4.50
C GLU A 565 24.45 -40.69 5.67
N SER A 566 23.34 -41.40 5.45
CA SER A 566 23.05 -42.70 6.07
C SER A 566 21.68 -43.17 5.60
N ASN A 567 21.61 -43.64 4.36
CA ASN A 567 20.63 -44.64 3.89
C ASN A 567 21.08 -45.17 2.52
N LYS A 568 22.25 -45.83 2.54
CA LYS A 568 22.54 -46.95 1.65
C LYS A 568 23.01 -48.07 2.55
N GLU A 569 22.07 -48.82 3.09
CA GLU A 569 22.24 -50.24 3.38
C GLU A 569 20.86 -50.84 3.70
N ASN A 570 20.57 -51.93 2.99
CA ASN A 570 19.44 -52.85 3.10
C ASN A 570 18.17 -52.59 2.26
N LYS A 571 18.19 -53.32 1.12
CA LYS A 571 17.11 -53.86 0.29
C LYS A 571 16.51 -52.99 -0.82
#